data_AF-A0A8C4RGP6-F1
#
_entry.id   AF-A0A8C4RGP6-F1
#
_cell.length_a   1.000
_cell.length_b   1.000
_cell.length_c   1.000
_cell.angle_alpha   90.00
_cell.angle_beta   90.00
_cell.angle_gamma   90.00
#
_symmetry.space_group_name_H-M   'P 1'
#
loop_
_entity.id
_entity.type
_entity.pdbx_description
1 polymer ?
#
loop_
_entity_poly.entity_id
_entity_poly.type
_entity_poly.pdbx_seq_one_letter_code
_entity_poly.pdbx_strand_id
1 'polypeptide(L)'
;RIKPFIGGYRHTMTGAEFHHAAVQTIPKKRPDKEIEEFCRDTQTVDEKTQQQQTNNTTSTQMSKIGCYVSNITDRLLAPGMYMTAEEYHARRLHATLVIQTHTRRWLATRYVQQLRNQKMLYLEWVEQEALRRKLEKENRMKRDFERRMNPKTKEDFELVFSTLEQWRQEEMDHISATLTGTDRKAALCALLEQEAQIIACIGRHKLTAGDENVKKSVKAFLEKWKWIHPDTIRARELKDLYASVNMTSLTQEERLDVLLILKHTVQEHDCKLTQEIVELIDREEDLLTRGVKKVSLEGLRQRISTLFLQYIKTPLFNPEVIRLLKVPQDPLTLRKNIYLCSGCNRYLTSSEFKITTRSSAIGRCQHCYLLENEAHHREEYSEYRDMLKHLRQTEADYPVKGKIACLIQEKDLQYLLEAIWGVQSALSAWDELSELVLVRWNKYVEWSPWNCILLTKDEAKAHFKLKDVEKVSKKENGSYYTLGLSEITHQIFLTLLSRQLRPLL
;
A
#
# COMPACT_ATOMS: atom_id res chain seq x y z
N ARG A 1 -23.72 42.24 -50.68
CA ARG A 1 -24.62 41.59 -49.69
C ARG A 1 -24.94 42.62 -48.61
N ILE A 2 -26.21 42.93 -48.41
CA ILE A 2 -26.67 43.90 -47.41
C ILE A 2 -26.47 43.28 -46.03
N LYS A 3 -25.79 43.99 -45.12
CA LYS A 3 -25.58 43.54 -43.73
C LYS A 3 -26.95 43.54 -43.04
N PRO A 4 -27.43 42.40 -42.50
CA PRO A 4 -28.70 42.36 -41.80
C PRO A 4 -28.63 43.24 -40.55
N PHE A 5 -29.66 44.06 -40.32
CA PHE A 5 -29.76 44.91 -39.14
C PHE A 5 -30.20 44.06 -37.95
N ILE A 6 -29.30 43.87 -36.98
CA ILE A 6 -29.52 43.03 -35.78
C ILE A 6 -29.77 43.89 -34.53
N GLY A 7 -30.23 45.13 -34.75
CA GLY A 7 -30.40 46.13 -33.69
C GLY A 7 -29.15 46.97 -33.43
N GLY A 8 -29.35 48.01 -32.62
CA GLY A 8 -28.34 49.01 -32.27
C GLY A 8 -28.96 50.13 -31.47
N TYR A 9 -28.16 51.13 -31.10
CA TYR A 9 -28.62 52.31 -30.38
C TYR A 9 -28.18 53.58 -31.11
N ARG A 10 -29.04 54.58 -31.10
CA ARG A 10 -28.81 55.89 -31.71
C ARG A 10 -28.54 56.91 -30.61
N HIS A 11 -27.41 57.61 -30.72
CA HIS A 11 -27.09 58.67 -29.77
C HIS A 11 -27.98 59.88 -30.05
N THR A 12 -28.77 60.32 -29.07
CA THR A 12 -29.84 61.33 -29.25
C THR A 12 -29.32 62.72 -29.59
N MET A 13 -28.14 63.11 -29.11
CA MET A 13 -27.57 64.45 -29.32
C MET A 13 -26.76 64.59 -30.61
N THR A 14 -26.06 63.54 -31.03
CA THR A 14 -25.18 63.58 -32.22
C THR A 14 -25.77 62.85 -33.42
N GLY A 15 -26.87 62.12 -33.23
CA GLY A 15 -27.56 61.38 -34.28
C GLY A 15 -26.83 60.14 -34.78
N ALA A 16 -25.62 59.85 -34.30
CA ALA A 16 -24.82 58.72 -34.72
C ALA A 16 -25.45 57.38 -34.34
N GLU A 17 -25.48 56.44 -35.28
CA GLU A 17 -26.08 55.11 -35.13
C GLU A 17 -25.00 54.06 -34.90
N PHE A 18 -25.09 53.35 -33.77
CA PHE A 18 -24.17 52.27 -33.41
C PHE A 18 -24.89 50.94 -33.58
N HIS A 19 -24.47 50.14 -34.55
CA HIS A 19 -25.03 48.82 -34.80
C HIS A 19 -24.32 47.75 -33.98
N HIS A 20 -25.06 46.80 -33.43
CA HIS A 20 -24.46 45.64 -32.77
C HIS A 20 -23.61 44.83 -33.78
N ALA A 21 -22.45 44.37 -33.33
CA ALA A 21 -21.55 43.59 -34.17
C ALA A 21 -22.12 42.19 -34.41
N ALA A 22 -22.42 41.87 -35.67
CA ALA A 22 -22.58 40.49 -36.10
C ALA A 22 -21.18 39.84 -36.11
N VAL A 23 -21.01 38.70 -35.43
CA VAL A 23 -19.75 37.95 -35.41
C VAL A 23 -19.33 37.66 -36.86
N GLN A 24 -18.13 38.10 -37.26
CA GLN A 24 -17.65 38.09 -38.65
C GLN A 24 -17.32 36.70 -39.22
N THR A 25 -17.43 35.64 -38.43
CA THR A 25 -17.12 34.27 -38.87
C THR A 25 -18.35 33.40 -38.76
N ILE A 26 -18.85 32.93 -39.91
CA ILE A 26 -19.80 31.81 -39.95
C ILE A 26 -19.08 30.61 -39.34
N PRO A 27 -19.60 29.99 -38.25
CA PRO A 27 -18.97 28.80 -37.68
C PRO A 27 -18.91 27.70 -38.74
N LYS A 28 -17.80 26.96 -38.81
CA LYS A 28 -17.67 25.80 -39.71
C LYS A 28 -18.85 24.85 -39.46
N LYS A 29 -19.63 24.55 -40.50
CA LYS A 29 -20.62 23.47 -40.45
C LYS A 29 -19.90 22.18 -40.06
N ARG A 30 -20.33 21.56 -38.96
CA ARG A 30 -19.90 20.19 -38.64
C ARG A 30 -20.53 19.26 -39.68
N PRO A 31 -19.83 18.22 -40.15
CA PRO A 31 -20.44 17.22 -41.03
C PRO A 31 -21.64 16.60 -40.30
N ASP A 32 -22.74 16.43 -41.02
CA ASP A 32 -23.92 15.76 -40.48
C ASP A 32 -23.53 14.33 -40.14
N LYS A 33 -23.62 13.97 -38.86
CA LYS A 33 -23.47 12.58 -38.44
C LYS A 33 -24.76 11.87 -38.87
N GLU A 34 -24.67 10.81 -39.67
CA GLU A 34 -25.81 10.01 -40.15
C GLU A 34 -26.53 9.22 -39.03
N ILE A 35 -26.12 9.40 -37.77
CA ILE A 35 -26.69 8.74 -36.59
C ILE A 35 -27.27 9.81 -35.67
N GLU A 36 -28.56 9.68 -35.33
CA GLU A 36 -29.21 10.53 -34.33
C GLU A 36 -28.63 10.25 -32.94
N GLU A 37 -27.85 11.19 -32.41
CA GLU A 37 -27.32 11.14 -31.04
C GLU A 37 -28.31 11.84 -30.09
N PHE A 38 -29.02 11.08 -29.25
CA PHE A 38 -29.91 11.63 -28.21
C PHE A 38 -29.09 12.03 -26.98
N CYS A 39 -29.04 13.32 -26.66
CA CYS A 39 -28.46 13.86 -25.44
C CYS A 39 -29.59 14.32 -24.49
N ARG A 40 -29.51 13.95 -23.22
CA ARG A 40 -30.46 14.35 -22.14
C ARG A 40 -29.86 15.40 -21.19
N ASP A 41 -28.74 16.00 -21.56
CA ASP A 41 -28.06 16.95 -20.68
C ASP A 41 -28.91 18.20 -20.53
N THR A 42 -29.27 18.49 -19.28
CA THR A 42 -29.97 19.73 -18.89
C THR A 42 -29.05 20.51 -17.96
N GLN A 43 -28.90 21.80 -18.22
CA GLN A 43 -28.19 22.69 -17.30
C GLN A 43 -29.14 23.02 -16.15
N THR A 44 -28.80 22.57 -14.94
CA THR A 44 -29.47 23.01 -13.72
C THR A 44 -28.99 24.42 -13.38
N VAL A 45 -29.90 25.39 -13.40
CA VAL A 45 -29.62 26.80 -13.11
C VAL A 45 -30.46 27.26 -11.94
N ASP A 46 -29.86 28.03 -11.03
CA ASP A 46 -30.58 28.74 -9.98
C ASP A 46 -31.23 30.01 -10.55
N GLU A 47 -32.51 29.92 -10.92
CA GLU A 47 -33.27 31.08 -11.39
C GLU A 47 -33.64 32.02 -10.24
N LYS A 48 -33.35 33.31 -10.40
CA LYS A 48 -33.76 34.36 -9.46
C LYS A 48 -34.64 35.38 -10.17
N THR A 49 -35.88 35.53 -9.71
CA THR A 49 -36.78 36.56 -10.22
C THR A 49 -36.41 37.92 -9.64
N GLN A 50 -36.14 38.90 -10.51
CA GLN A 50 -35.98 40.31 -10.12
C GLN A 50 -37.14 41.12 -10.69
N GLN A 51 -37.76 41.95 -9.86
CA GLN A 51 -38.83 42.84 -10.28
C GLN A 51 -38.25 44.22 -10.63
N GLN A 52 -38.75 44.81 -11.72
CA GLN A 52 -38.43 46.17 -12.13
C GLN A 52 -39.71 47.02 -12.07
N GLN A 53 -39.64 48.19 -11.44
CA GLN A 53 -40.74 49.14 -11.37
C GLN A 53 -40.48 50.31 -12.33
N THR A 54 -41.48 50.71 -13.11
CA THR A 54 -41.43 51.90 -13.98
C THR A 54 -41.86 53.15 -13.19
N ASN A 55 -41.43 54.33 -13.65
CA ASN A 55 -41.85 55.59 -13.03
C ASN A 55 -43.36 55.80 -13.22
N ASN A 56 -44.07 56.09 -12.13
CA ASN A 56 -45.47 56.48 -12.17
C ASN A 56 -45.59 58.00 -11.96
N THR A 57 -46.18 58.71 -12.92
CA THR A 57 -46.37 60.17 -12.83
C THR A 57 -47.78 60.49 -12.37
N THR A 58 -47.89 61.33 -11.34
CA THR A 58 -49.17 61.86 -10.86
C THR A 58 -49.13 63.39 -10.93
N SER A 59 -50.18 64.01 -11.47
CA SER A 59 -50.35 65.46 -11.50
C SER A 59 -51.53 65.86 -10.60
N THR A 60 -51.42 67.03 -9.99
CA THR A 60 -52.49 67.64 -9.20
C THR A 60 -52.74 69.03 -9.73
N GLN A 61 -54.02 69.37 -9.94
CA GLN A 61 -54.45 70.70 -10.42
C GLN A 61 -55.30 71.35 -9.33
N MET A 62 -54.88 72.53 -8.87
CA MET A 62 -55.63 73.28 -7.86
C MET A 62 -56.87 73.93 -8.47
N SER A 63 -58.01 73.87 -7.78
CA SER A 63 -59.22 74.58 -8.18
C SER A 63 -59.03 76.09 -8.02
N LYS A 64 -59.12 76.86 -9.11
CA LYS A 64 -59.07 78.33 -9.11
C LYS A 64 -60.22 78.87 -9.95
N ILE A 65 -60.68 80.09 -9.65
CA ILE A 65 -61.68 80.79 -10.47
C ILE A 65 -61.17 80.86 -11.92
N GLY A 66 -61.92 80.23 -12.85
CA GLY A 66 -61.57 80.08 -14.27
C GLY A 66 -60.91 78.74 -14.66
N CYS A 67 -60.61 77.84 -13.72
CA CYS A 67 -60.07 76.50 -13.98
C CYS A 67 -60.88 75.44 -13.22
N TYR A 68 -61.69 74.67 -13.97
CA TYR A 68 -62.54 73.61 -13.42
C TYR A 68 -61.79 72.27 -13.36
N VAL A 69 -61.84 71.63 -12.19
CA VAL A 69 -61.35 70.26 -11.95
C VAL A 69 -62.47 69.48 -11.30
N SER A 70 -62.71 68.24 -11.75
CA SER A 70 -63.83 67.42 -11.26
C SER A 70 -63.47 66.67 -9.97
N ASN A 71 -64.29 66.83 -8.92
CA ASN A 71 -64.07 66.19 -7.62
C ASN A 71 -64.83 64.85 -7.45
N ILE A 72 -65.37 64.28 -8.53
CA ILE A 72 -66.31 63.14 -8.48
C ILE A 72 -65.63 61.87 -7.94
N THR A 73 -64.34 61.69 -8.26
CA THR A 73 -63.54 60.52 -7.84
C THR A 73 -62.80 60.74 -6.51
N ASP A 74 -62.91 61.94 -5.93
CA ASP A 74 -62.16 62.30 -4.73
C ASP A 74 -62.76 61.65 -3.49
N ARG A 75 -61.92 61.38 -2.49
CA ARG A 75 -62.31 60.79 -1.21
C ARG A 75 -61.91 61.69 -0.07
N LEU A 76 -62.87 62.04 0.79
CA LEU A 76 -62.59 62.74 2.04
C LEU A 76 -62.10 61.74 3.08
N LEU A 77 -60.92 61.99 3.65
CA LEU A 77 -60.30 61.14 4.66
C LEU A 77 -60.14 61.93 5.96
N ALA A 78 -60.50 61.32 7.09
CA ALA A 78 -60.19 61.85 8.41
C ALA A 78 -58.73 61.50 8.77
N PRO A 79 -57.94 62.44 9.31
CA PRO A 79 -56.56 62.15 9.69
C PRO A 79 -56.52 61.17 10.87
N GLY A 80 -55.73 60.11 10.74
CA GLY A 80 -55.39 59.21 11.84
C GLY A 80 -54.32 59.81 12.76
N MET A 81 -53.93 59.04 13.79
CA MET A 81 -52.79 59.42 14.62
C MET A 81 -51.51 59.53 13.80
N TYR A 82 -50.87 60.70 13.84
CA TYR A 82 -49.57 60.91 13.24
C TYR A 82 -48.48 60.35 14.16
N MET A 83 -47.63 59.49 13.62
CA MET A 83 -46.45 58.99 14.32
C MET A 83 -45.27 59.88 13.94
N THR A 84 -44.62 60.47 14.93
CA THR A 84 -43.44 61.30 14.69
C THR A 84 -42.27 60.43 14.19
N ALA A 85 -41.31 61.05 13.50
CA ALA A 85 -40.13 60.33 13.02
C ALA A 85 -39.36 59.67 14.17
N GLU A 86 -39.24 60.34 15.32
CA GLU A 86 -38.55 59.83 16.51
C GLU A 86 -39.23 58.58 17.08
N GLU A 87 -40.56 58.60 17.24
CA GLU A 87 -41.34 57.44 17.71
C GLU A 87 -41.22 56.25 16.75
N TYR A 88 -41.24 56.51 15.44
CA TYR A 88 -41.04 55.47 14.43
C TYR A 88 -39.65 54.84 14.51
N HIS A 89 -38.60 55.66 14.63
CA HIS A 89 -37.24 55.19 14.76
C HIS A 89 -37.01 54.43 16.06
N ALA A 90 -37.56 54.90 17.19
CA ALA A 90 -37.51 54.21 18.47
C ALA A 90 -38.19 52.83 18.40
N ARG A 91 -39.36 52.75 17.77
CA ARG A 91 -40.06 51.47 17.55
C ARG A 91 -39.24 50.50 16.69
N ARG A 92 -38.60 50.99 15.61
CA ARG A 92 -37.72 50.17 14.77
C ARG A 92 -36.47 49.71 15.53
N LEU A 93 -35.86 50.57 16.33
CA LEU A 93 -34.70 50.21 17.14
C LEU A 93 -35.06 49.10 18.13
N HIS A 94 -36.19 49.23 18.84
CA HIS A 94 -36.66 48.21 19.76
C HIS A 94 -36.90 46.86 19.06
N ALA A 95 -37.61 46.87 17.92
CA ALA A 95 -37.82 45.66 17.12
C ALA A 95 -36.50 45.05 16.63
N THR A 96 -35.53 45.89 16.23
CA THR A 96 -34.21 45.43 15.78
C THR A 96 -33.43 44.78 16.92
N LEU A 97 -33.47 45.34 18.13
CA LEU A 97 -32.82 44.76 19.31
C LEU A 97 -33.40 43.38 19.63
N VAL A 98 -34.73 43.24 19.61
CA VAL A 98 -35.42 41.96 19.83
C VAL A 98 -35.02 40.94 18.76
N ILE A 99 -35.00 41.32 17.48
CA ILE A 99 -34.54 40.42 16.42
C ILE A 99 -33.10 40.00 16.67
N GLN A 100 -32.20 40.95 16.95
CA GLN A 100 -30.79 40.67 17.20
C GLN A 100 -30.57 39.74 18.40
N THR A 101 -31.29 39.90 19.51
CA THR A 101 -31.15 39.01 20.68
C THR A 101 -31.57 37.59 20.34
N HIS A 102 -32.69 37.41 19.64
CA HIS A 102 -33.14 36.09 19.19
C HIS A 102 -32.20 35.48 18.15
N THR A 103 -31.68 36.28 17.21
CA THR A 103 -30.69 35.80 16.22
C THR A 103 -29.39 35.36 16.90
N ARG A 104 -28.86 36.15 17.85
CA ARG A 104 -27.66 35.76 18.63
C ARG A 104 -27.89 34.46 19.39
N ARG A 105 -29.04 34.29 20.05
CA ARG A 105 -29.41 33.03 20.73
C ARG A 105 -29.49 31.87 19.75
N TRP A 106 -30.15 32.04 18.61
CA TRP A 106 -30.27 31.00 17.58
C TRP A 106 -28.91 30.56 17.03
N LEU A 107 -28.02 31.52 16.72
CA LEU A 107 -26.65 31.24 16.28
C LEU A 107 -25.86 30.47 17.34
N ALA A 108 -25.94 30.88 18.61
CA ALA A 108 -25.26 30.19 19.70
C ALA A 108 -25.76 28.75 19.88
N THR A 109 -27.08 28.53 19.86
CA THR A 109 -27.67 27.18 19.93
C THR A 109 -27.21 26.31 18.77
N ARG A 110 -27.19 26.84 17.55
CA ARG A 110 -26.72 26.12 16.35
C ARG A 110 -25.24 25.74 16.47
N TYR A 111 -24.41 26.66 16.97
CA TYR A 111 -22.99 26.40 17.19
C TYR A 111 -22.76 25.31 18.26
N VAL A 112 -23.46 25.38 19.39
CA VAL A 112 -23.37 24.35 20.44
C VAL A 112 -23.85 22.99 19.93
N GLN A 113 -24.92 22.95 19.11
CA GLN A 113 -25.38 21.70 18.51
C GLN A 113 -24.33 21.12 17.54
N GLN A 114 -23.68 21.97 16.74
CA GLN A 114 -22.58 21.53 15.88
C GLN A 114 -21.42 20.95 16.70
N LEU A 115 -21.03 21.59 17.81
CA LEU A 115 -19.98 21.08 18.71
C LEU A 115 -20.37 19.73 19.35
N ARG A 116 -21.65 19.56 19.75
CA ARG A 116 -22.16 18.28 20.27
C ARG A 116 -22.06 17.17 19.24
N ASN A 117 -22.47 17.44 18.00
CA ASN A 117 -22.36 16.47 16.90
C ASN A 117 -20.90 16.13 16.60
N GLN A 118 -20.00 17.13 16.59
CA GLN A 118 -18.56 16.90 16.41
C GLN A 118 -17.97 16.04 17.54
N LYS A 119 -18.36 16.29 18.80
CA LYS A 119 -17.94 15.46 19.94
C LYS A 119 -18.45 14.03 19.81
N MET A 120 -19.72 13.83 19.43
CA MET A 120 -20.30 12.51 19.23
C MET A 120 -19.54 11.73 18.15
N LEU A 121 -19.34 12.32 16.97
CA LEU A 121 -18.58 11.71 15.89
C LEU A 121 -17.14 11.38 16.29
N TYR A 122 -16.51 12.24 17.10
CA TYR A 122 -15.17 11.98 17.62
C TYR A 122 -15.15 10.77 18.57
N LEU A 123 -16.12 10.66 19.48
CA LEU A 123 -16.22 9.52 20.40
C LEU A 123 -16.49 8.21 19.65
N GLU A 124 -17.41 8.21 18.68
CA GLU A 124 -17.67 7.06 17.80
C GLU A 124 -16.41 6.65 17.04
N TRP A 125 -15.67 7.62 16.50
CA TRP A 125 -14.39 7.36 15.83
C TRP A 125 -13.35 6.74 16.79
N VAL A 126 -13.24 7.22 18.03
CA VAL A 126 -12.33 6.66 19.03
C VAL A 126 -12.69 5.20 19.36
N GLU A 127 -13.98 4.89 19.53
CA GLU A 127 -14.45 3.53 19.79
C GLU A 127 -14.17 2.59 18.61
N GLN A 128 -14.47 3.04 17.38
CA GLN A 128 -14.20 2.28 16.16
C GLN A 128 -12.70 2.02 15.97
N GLU A 129 -11.86 3.03 16.21
CA GLU A 129 -10.41 2.89 16.10
C GLU A 129 -9.84 1.93 17.17
N ALA A 130 -10.37 1.98 18.40
CA ALA A 130 -10.00 1.03 19.45
C ALA A 130 -10.39 -0.41 19.08
N LEU A 131 -11.58 -0.61 18.50
CA LEU A 131 -12.03 -1.93 18.03
C LEU A 131 -11.20 -2.43 16.85
N ARG A 132 -10.89 -1.55 15.88
CA ARG A 132 -10.00 -1.86 14.75
C ARG A 132 -8.62 -2.31 15.25
N ARG A 133 -8.01 -1.58 16.20
CA ARG A 133 -6.71 -1.93 16.79
C ARG A 133 -6.74 -3.27 17.51
N LYS A 134 -7.80 -3.58 18.26
CA LYS A 134 -7.98 -4.90 18.90
C LYS A 134 -8.04 -6.02 17.86
N LEU A 135 -8.86 -5.85 16.82
CA LEU A 135 -9.02 -6.84 15.75
C LEU A 135 -7.71 -7.04 14.95
N GLU A 136 -6.98 -5.97 14.64
CA GLU A 136 -5.67 -6.04 13.98
C GLU A 136 -4.65 -6.81 14.83
N LYS A 137 -4.62 -6.57 16.15
CA LYS A 137 -3.77 -7.32 17.10
C LYS A 137 -4.14 -8.80 17.15
N GLU A 138 -5.44 -9.12 17.30
CA GLU A 138 -5.91 -10.51 17.29
C GLU A 138 -5.58 -11.24 15.97
N ASN A 139 -5.80 -10.58 14.84
CA ASN A 139 -5.48 -11.15 13.53
C ASN A 139 -3.97 -11.33 13.33
N ARG A 140 -3.12 -10.51 13.96
CA ARG A 140 -1.68 -10.75 13.95
C ARG A 140 -1.31 -11.94 14.81
N MET A 141 -1.80 -12.02 16.05
CA MET A 141 -1.57 -13.16 16.94
C MET A 141 -1.99 -14.48 16.28
N LYS A 142 -3.14 -14.51 15.58
CA LYS A 142 -3.59 -15.67 14.81
C LYS A 142 -2.63 -16.03 13.67
N ARG A 143 -2.13 -15.04 12.93
CA ARG A 143 -1.17 -15.26 11.83
C ARG A 143 0.17 -15.78 12.36
N ASP A 144 0.70 -15.21 13.43
CA ASP A 144 1.96 -15.66 14.01
C ASP A 144 1.84 -17.07 14.59
N PHE A 145 0.70 -17.38 15.20
CA PHE A 145 0.38 -18.75 15.61
C PHE A 145 0.36 -19.72 14.41
N GLU A 146 -0.31 -19.36 13.31
CA GLU A 146 -0.35 -20.19 12.11
C GLU A 146 1.05 -20.37 11.48
N ARG A 147 1.86 -19.32 11.45
CA ARG A 147 3.25 -19.36 10.93
C ARG A 147 4.14 -20.29 11.77
N ARG A 148 3.96 -20.32 13.09
CA ARG A 148 4.68 -21.24 13.99
C ARG A 148 4.19 -22.68 13.84
N MET A 149 2.88 -22.88 13.69
CA MET A 149 2.27 -24.22 13.59
C MET A 149 2.55 -24.88 12.25
N ASN A 150 2.50 -24.12 11.15
CA ASN A 150 2.65 -24.60 9.78
C ASN A 150 3.63 -23.72 8.98
N PRO A 151 4.94 -23.75 9.30
CA PRO A 151 5.94 -22.91 8.65
C PRO A 151 6.12 -23.31 7.18
N LYS A 152 6.04 -22.32 6.27
CA LYS A 152 6.12 -22.55 4.81
C LYS A 152 7.23 -21.77 4.16
N THR A 153 7.48 -20.55 4.63
CA THR A 153 8.50 -19.66 4.10
C THR A 153 9.78 -19.72 4.94
N LYS A 154 10.90 -19.23 4.40
CA LYS A 154 12.15 -19.12 5.15
C LYS A 154 11.99 -18.27 6.42
N GLU A 155 11.20 -17.21 6.34
CA GLU A 155 10.89 -16.31 7.46
C GLU A 155 10.09 -17.01 8.56
N ASP A 156 9.17 -17.90 8.19
CA ASP A 156 8.43 -18.70 9.18
C ASP A 156 9.37 -19.66 9.92
N PHE A 157 10.36 -20.25 9.22
CA PHE A 157 11.36 -21.08 9.86
C PHE A 157 12.31 -20.26 10.75
N GLU A 158 12.71 -19.06 10.34
CA GLU A 158 13.46 -18.11 11.20
C GLU A 158 12.69 -17.83 12.50
N LEU A 159 11.39 -17.54 12.42
CA LEU A 159 10.49 -17.37 13.58
C LEU A 159 10.42 -18.62 14.46
N VAL A 160 10.34 -19.82 13.87
CA VAL A 160 10.33 -21.05 14.66
C VAL A 160 11.67 -21.27 15.38
N PHE A 161 12.80 -20.99 14.72
CA PHE A 161 14.11 -21.08 15.39
C PHE A 161 14.31 -20.02 16.48
N SER A 162 13.80 -18.80 16.31
CA SER A 162 13.87 -17.77 17.36
C SER A 162 13.05 -18.16 18.59
N THR A 163 11.86 -18.72 18.40
CA THR A 163 11.04 -19.24 19.51
C THR A 163 11.70 -20.43 20.21
N LEU A 164 12.36 -21.33 19.47
CA LEU A 164 13.17 -22.41 20.04
C LEU A 164 14.30 -21.84 20.91
N GLU A 165 14.98 -20.79 20.44
CA GLU A 165 16.09 -20.17 21.16
C GLU A 165 15.62 -19.49 22.45
N GLN A 166 14.48 -18.78 22.41
CA GLN A 166 13.84 -18.21 23.60
C GLN A 166 13.51 -19.29 24.63
N TRP A 167 12.83 -20.36 24.21
CA TRP A 167 12.52 -21.49 25.09
C TRP A 167 13.79 -22.13 25.69
N ARG A 168 14.83 -22.30 24.87
CA ARG A 168 16.11 -22.85 25.31
C ARG A 168 16.74 -21.98 26.40
N GLN A 169 16.75 -20.66 26.22
CA GLN A 169 17.29 -19.71 27.20
C GLN A 169 16.49 -19.74 28.51
N GLU A 170 15.16 -19.67 28.42
CA GLU A 170 14.27 -19.73 29.59
C GLU A 170 14.47 -21.01 30.40
N GLU A 171 14.54 -22.17 29.74
CA GLU A 171 14.72 -23.45 30.42
C GLU A 171 16.15 -23.62 30.95
N MET A 172 17.17 -23.13 30.23
CA MET A 172 18.53 -23.09 30.73
C MET A 172 18.65 -22.25 32.00
N ASP A 173 18.00 -21.08 32.04
CA ASP A 173 17.98 -20.20 33.19
C ASP A 173 17.26 -20.88 34.37
N HIS A 174 16.11 -21.50 34.12
CA HIS A 174 15.35 -22.27 35.10
C HIS A 174 16.16 -23.43 35.70
N ILE A 175 16.83 -24.24 34.86
CA ILE A 175 17.71 -25.33 35.31
C ILE A 175 18.88 -24.78 36.12
N SER A 176 19.48 -23.67 35.68
CA SER A 176 20.62 -23.05 36.36
C SER A 176 20.25 -22.49 37.74
N ALA A 177 19.01 -22.03 37.92
CA ALA A 177 18.49 -21.53 39.18
C ALA A 177 18.10 -22.66 40.14
N THR A 178 17.60 -23.79 39.62
CA THR A 178 17.01 -24.86 40.44
C THR A 178 18.01 -25.95 40.83
N LEU A 179 18.93 -26.30 39.93
CA LEU A 179 19.79 -27.47 40.05
C LEU A 179 21.27 -27.07 40.11
N THR A 180 22.06 -27.82 40.86
CA THR A 180 23.52 -27.62 40.97
C THR A 180 24.28 -28.93 40.76
N GLY A 181 25.59 -28.83 40.45
CA GLY A 181 26.48 -29.99 40.35
C GLY A 181 26.15 -30.96 39.21
N THR A 182 26.03 -32.25 39.54
CA THR A 182 25.79 -33.35 38.59
C THR A 182 24.37 -33.33 38.01
N ASP A 183 23.39 -32.98 38.84
CA ASP A 183 21.98 -33.03 38.46
C ASP A 183 21.65 -31.94 37.43
N ARG A 184 22.30 -30.77 37.58
CA ARG A 184 22.28 -29.72 36.56
C ARG A 184 22.83 -30.21 35.22
N LYS A 185 23.95 -30.94 35.22
CA LYS A 185 24.54 -31.45 33.98
C LYS A 185 23.63 -32.47 33.31
N ALA A 186 23.01 -33.37 34.09
CA ALA A 186 22.03 -34.32 33.58
C ALA A 186 20.81 -33.62 32.96
N ALA A 187 20.26 -32.61 33.63
CA ALA A 187 19.15 -31.81 33.11
C ALA A 187 19.51 -31.04 31.83
N LEU A 188 20.71 -30.45 31.76
CA LEU A 188 21.19 -29.78 30.55
C LEU A 188 21.41 -30.75 29.38
N CYS A 189 21.86 -31.98 29.64
CA CYS A 189 21.94 -33.02 28.62
C CYS A 189 20.54 -33.41 28.10
N ALA A 190 19.56 -33.59 28.99
CA ALA A 190 18.18 -33.87 28.59
C ALA A 190 17.56 -32.71 27.78
N LEU A 191 17.85 -31.46 28.15
CA LEU A 191 17.43 -30.27 27.38
C LEU A 191 18.05 -30.27 25.98
N LEU A 192 19.33 -30.61 25.85
CA LEU A 192 20.00 -30.72 24.54
C LEU A 192 19.38 -31.81 23.66
N GLU A 193 19.01 -32.96 24.24
CA GLU A 193 18.31 -34.02 23.52
C GLU A 193 16.93 -33.56 23.02
N GLN A 194 16.17 -32.85 23.86
CA GLN A 194 14.90 -32.25 23.45
C GLN A 194 15.09 -31.23 22.33
N GLU A 195 16.08 -30.34 22.45
CA GLU A 195 16.44 -29.38 21.41
C GLU A 195 16.75 -30.09 20.09
N ALA A 196 17.59 -31.13 20.12
CA ALA A 196 17.94 -31.91 18.93
C ALA A 196 16.71 -32.57 18.28
N GLN A 197 15.77 -33.08 19.08
CA GLN A 197 14.52 -33.65 18.58
C GLN A 197 13.62 -32.60 17.92
N ILE A 198 13.52 -31.40 18.49
CA ILE A 198 12.76 -30.30 17.91
C ILE A 198 13.42 -29.82 16.60
N ILE A 199 14.74 -29.66 16.57
CA ILE A 199 15.48 -29.30 15.34
C ILE A 199 15.25 -30.35 14.25
N ALA A 200 15.29 -31.64 14.58
CA ALA A 200 14.98 -32.70 13.63
C ALA A 200 13.53 -32.61 13.11
N CYS A 201 12.58 -32.25 13.98
CA CYS A 201 11.19 -32.01 13.59
C CYS A 201 11.06 -30.81 12.64
N ILE A 202 11.71 -29.69 12.94
CA ILE A 202 11.77 -28.50 12.07
C ILE A 202 12.38 -28.88 10.72
N GLY A 203 13.44 -29.71 10.70
CA GLY A 203 14.04 -30.24 9.49
C GLY A 203 13.06 -31.01 8.61
N ARG A 204 12.20 -31.87 9.21
CA ARG A 204 11.13 -32.56 8.47
C ARG A 204 10.11 -31.58 7.88
N HIS A 205 9.69 -30.58 8.66
CA HIS A 205 8.79 -29.54 8.16
C HIS A 205 9.41 -28.74 7.01
N LYS A 206 10.72 -28.43 7.06
CA LYS A 206 11.44 -27.79 5.96
C LYS A 206 11.41 -28.61 4.68
N LEU A 207 11.56 -29.93 4.77
CA LEU A 207 11.46 -30.83 3.60
C LEU A 207 10.04 -30.82 3.01
N THR A 208 9.02 -31.00 3.85
CA THR A 208 7.61 -30.97 3.40
C THR A 208 7.23 -29.62 2.78
N ALA A 209 7.60 -28.52 3.43
CA ALA A 209 7.38 -27.17 2.89
C ALA A 209 8.16 -26.95 1.59
N GLY A 210 9.38 -27.49 1.49
CA GLY A 210 10.19 -27.50 0.26
C GLY A 210 9.45 -28.17 -0.90
N ASP A 211 8.93 -29.38 -0.69
CA ASP A 211 8.19 -30.13 -1.71
C ASP A 211 6.91 -29.40 -2.15
N GLU A 212 6.15 -28.85 -1.21
CA GLU A 212 4.97 -28.03 -1.51
C GLU A 212 5.33 -26.75 -2.28
N ASN A 213 6.40 -26.07 -1.88
CA ASN A 213 6.87 -24.84 -2.52
C ASN A 213 7.37 -25.12 -3.93
N VAL A 214 8.05 -26.25 -4.17
CA VAL A 214 8.41 -26.70 -5.52
C VAL A 214 7.15 -26.87 -6.36
N LYS A 215 6.14 -27.62 -5.87
CA LYS A 215 4.86 -27.81 -6.59
C LYS A 215 4.16 -26.47 -6.89
N LYS A 216 4.10 -25.55 -5.91
CA LYS A 216 3.54 -24.20 -6.09
C LYS A 216 4.34 -23.39 -7.11
N SER A 217 5.67 -23.45 -7.08
CA SER A 217 6.54 -22.73 -8.01
C SER A 217 6.38 -23.23 -9.45
N VAL A 218 6.18 -24.54 -9.65
CA VAL A 218 5.90 -25.15 -10.95
C VAL A 218 4.56 -24.68 -11.48
N LYS A 219 3.50 -24.72 -10.65
CA LYS A 219 2.18 -24.19 -11.03
C LYS A 219 2.26 -22.70 -11.41
N ALA A 220 2.91 -21.89 -10.58
CA ALA A 220 3.09 -20.46 -10.83
C ALA A 220 3.94 -20.18 -12.09
N PHE A 221 4.93 -21.04 -12.40
CA PHE A 221 5.71 -20.94 -13.63
C PHE A 221 4.83 -21.17 -14.86
N LEU A 222 4.00 -22.22 -14.85
CA LEU A 222 3.10 -22.58 -15.95
C LEU A 222 1.95 -21.57 -16.14
N GLU A 223 1.52 -20.87 -15.08
CA GLU A 223 0.43 -19.88 -15.14
C GLU A 223 0.82 -18.49 -15.67
N LYS A 224 2.12 -18.21 -15.86
CA LYS A 224 2.61 -16.88 -16.26
C LYS A 224 2.25 -16.46 -17.70
N TRP A 225 1.75 -17.35 -18.54
CA TRP A 225 1.56 -17.12 -19.97
C TRP A 225 0.15 -16.60 -20.29
N LYS A 226 -0.04 -15.27 -20.28
CA LYS A 226 -1.36 -14.61 -20.40
C LYS A 226 -1.69 -13.95 -21.75
N TRP A 227 -0.69 -13.66 -22.58
CA TRP A 227 -0.89 -12.91 -23.83
C TRP A 227 -1.09 -13.88 -25.01
N ILE A 228 -1.68 -13.43 -26.12
CA ILE A 228 -1.92 -14.26 -27.32
C ILE A 228 -0.90 -13.88 -28.40
N HIS A 229 0.25 -14.57 -28.37
CA HIS A 229 1.25 -14.64 -29.44
C HIS A 229 1.51 -16.11 -29.82
N PRO A 230 1.99 -16.45 -31.03
CA PRO A 230 2.25 -17.85 -31.41
C PRO A 230 3.10 -18.62 -30.37
N ASP A 231 4.13 -17.98 -29.83
CA ASP A 231 5.01 -18.53 -28.78
C ASP A 231 4.25 -18.85 -27.47
N THR A 232 3.19 -18.10 -27.16
CA THR A 232 2.33 -18.34 -25.99
C THR A 232 1.31 -19.46 -26.20
N ILE A 233 0.97 -19.79 -27.46
CA ILE A 233 0.07 -20.90 -27.79
C ILE A 233 0.77 -22.22 -27.50
N ARG A 234 2.00 -22.39 -27.99
CA ARG A 234 2.83 -23.57 -27.68
C ARG A 234 3.04 -23.75 -26.18
N ALA A 235 3.32 -22.67 -25.46
CA ALA A 235 3.46 -22.72 -24.02
C ALA A 235 2.16 -23.20 -23.33
N ARG A 236 0.98 -22.74 -23.78
CA ARG A 236 -0.32 -23.20 -23.26
C ARG A 236 -0.55 -24.69 -23.54
N GLU A 237 -0.28 -25.16 -24.75
CA GLU A 237 -0.39 -26.59 -25.11
C GLU A 237 0.49 -27.47 -24.20
N LEU A 238 1.75 -27.06 -24.00
CA LEU A 238 2.69 -27.75 -23.11
C LEU A 238 2.24 -27.74 -21.65
N LYS A 239 1.61 -26.66 -21.18
CA LYS A 239 1.01 -26.59 -19.85
C LYS A 239 -0.15 -27.57 -19.71
N ASP A 240 -1.06 -27.58 -20.67
CA ASP A 240 -2.27 -28.40 -20.61
C ASP A 240 -1.89 -29.89 -20.70
N LEU A 241 -0.88 -30.22 -21.52
CA LEU A 241 -0.28 -31.55 -21.57
C LEU A 241 0.43 -31.92 -20.27
N TYR A 242 1.14 -30.98 -19.63
CA TYR A 242 1.75 -31.24 -18.33
C TYR A 242 0.69 -31.50 -17.25
N ALA A 243 -0.43 -30.78 -17.30
CA ALA A 243 -1.54 -31.03 -16.40
C ALA A 243 -2.13 -32.43 -16.63
N SER A 244 -2.41 -32.81 -17.89
CA SER A 244 -2.97 -34.13 -18.22
C SER A 244 -2.03 -35.29 -17.84
N VAL A 245 -0.71 -35.14 -18.05
CA VAL A 245 0.29 -36.14 -17.66
C VAL A 245 0.32 -36.37 -16.14
N ASN A 246 0.00 -35.35 -15.34
CA ASN A 246 -0.01 -35.41 -13.88
C ASN A 246 -1.39 -35.74 -13.27
N MET A 247 -2.43 -35.96 -14.07
CA MET A 247 -3.75 -36.34 -13.57
C MET A 247 -3.72 -37.75 -12.98
N THR A 248 -4.15 -37.89 -11.72
CA THR A 248 -4.16 -39.17 -11.00
C THR A 248 -5.40 -40.02 -11.29
N SER A 249 -6.50 -39.39 -11.73
CA SER A 249 -7.81 -40.00 -11.93
C SER A 249 -8.11 -40.37 -13.38
N LEU A 250 -7.11 -40.90 -14.11
CA LEU A 250 -7.29 -41.34 -15.49
C LEU A 250 -7.62 -42.84 -15.57
N THR A 251 -8.46 -43.22 -16.53
CA THR A 251 -8.60 -44.61 -16.96
C THR A 251 -7.33 -45.09 -17.67
N GLN A 252 -7.21 -46.40 -17.92
CA GLN A 252 -6.05 -46.93 -18.63
C GLN A 252 -6.00 -46.41 -20.08
N GLU A 253 -7.14 -46.38 -20.76
CA GLU A 253 -7.27 -45.89 -22.14
C GLU A 253 -6.93 -44.40 -22.23
N GLU A 254 -7.53 -43.56 -21.38
CA GLU A 254 -7.23 -42.11 -21.32
C GLU A 254 -5.74 -41.84 -21.03
N ARG A 255 -5.10 -42.69 -20.21
CA ARG A 255 -3.67 -42.56 -19.92
C ARG A 255 -2.82 -42.87 -21.15
N LEU A 256 -3.16 -43.91 -21.91
CA LEU A 256 -2.46 -44.25 -23.14
C LEU A 256 -2.61 -43.14 -24.19
N ASP A 257 -3.79 -42.54 -24.30
CA ASP A 257 -4.01 -41.40 -25.21
C ASP A 257 -3.14 -40.19 -24.84
N VAL A 258 -3.07 -39.86 -23.54
CA VAL A 258 -2.20 -38.77 -23.06
C VAL A 258 -0.72 -39.08 -23.32
N LEU A 259 -0.28 -40.32 -23.13
CA LEU A 259 1.10 -40.75 -23.40
C LEU A 259 1.43 -40.67 -24.89
N LEU A 260 0.48 -41.03 -25.77
CA LEU A 260 0.64 -40.91 -27.22
C LEU A 260 0.80 -39.45 -27.65
N ILE A 261 -0.03 -38.55 -27.12
CA ILE A 261 0.09 -37.11 -27.37
C ILE A 261 1.45 -36.60 -26.87
N LEU A 262 1.86 -37.00 -25.66
CA LEU A 262 3.17 -36.64 -25.10
C LEU A 262 4.31 -37.12 -26.00
N LYS A 263 4.27 -38.37 -26.45
CA LYS A 263 5.27 -38.95 -27.34
C LYS A 263 5.38 -38.16 -28.65
N HIS A 264 4.26 -37.85 -29.29
CA HIS A 264 4.24 -37.06 -30.53
C HIS A 264 4.82 -35.65 -30.34
N THR A 265 4.43 -34.95 -29.26
CA THR A 265 4.92 -33.58 -29.00
C THR A 265 6.42 -33.50 -28.71
N VAL A 266 6.98 -34.53 -28.09
CA VAL A 266 8.39 -34.61 -27.72
C VAL A 266 9.26 -35.09 -28.89
N GLN A 267 8.70 -35.88 -29.81
CA GLN A 267 9.36 -36.35 -31.03
C GLN A 267 9.62 -35.24 -32.07
N GLU A 268 9.03 -34.05 -31.91
CA GLU A 268 9.35 -32.89 -32.76
C GLU A 268 10.83 -32.48 -32.70
N HIS A 269 11.54 -32.87 -31.63
CA HIS A 269 12.95 -32.54 -31.44
C HIS A 269 13.75 -33.78 -31.05
N ASP A 270 14.84 -34.02 -31.79
CA ASP A 270 15.67 -35.20 -31.59
C ASP A 270 16.89 -34.85 -30.71
N CYS A 271 16.84 -35.22 -29.42
CA CYS A 271 17.94 -35.04 -28.49
C CYS A 271 17.89 -36.06 -27.35
N LYS A 272 18.96 -36.15 -26.56
CA LYS A 272 19.05 -37.11 -25.45
C LYS A 272 17.87 -37.01 -24.46
N LEU A 273 17.42 -35.80 -24.15
CA LEU A 273 16.28 -35.60 -23.23
C LEU A 273 14.98 -36.17 -23.80
N THR A 274 14.70 -35.96 -25.08
CA THR A 274 13.48 -36.44 -25.72
C THR A 274 13.49 -37.95 -25.92
N GLN A 275 14.66 -38.53 -26.23
CA GLN A 275 14.86 -39.99 -26.27
C GLN A 275 14.60 -40.65 -24.91
N GLU A 276 15.15 -40.10 -23.83
CA GLU A 276 14.90 -40.61 -22.47
C GLU A 276 13.42 -40.52 -22.08
N ILE A 277 12.70 -39.47 -22.48
CA ILE A 277 11.26 -39.34 -22.24
C ILE A 277 10.50 -40.43 -23.00
N VAL A 278 10.81 -40.63 -24.29
CA VAL A 278 10.13 -41.63 -25.13
C VAL A 278 10.37 -43.05 -24.62
N GLU A 279 11.60 -43.40 -24.24
CA GLU A 279 11.91 -44.72 -23.65
C GLU A 279 11.09 -44.99 -22.37
N LEU A 280 10.91 -43.98 -21.52
CA LEU A 280 10.11 -44.12 -20.30
C LEU A 280 8.60 -44.20 -20.60
N ILE A 281 8.13 -43.52 -21.64
CA ILE A 281 6.75 -43.62 -22.12
C ILE A 281 6.48 -45.03 -22.63
N ASP A 282 7.32 -45.56 -23.51
CA ASP A 282 7.18 -46.91 -24.07
C ASP A 282 7.19 -47.96 -22.95
N ARG A 283 8.03 -47.76 -21.93
CA ARG A 283 8.04 -48.59 -20.74
C ARG A 283 6.77 -48.47 -19.91
N GLU A 284 6.16 -47.28 -19.79
CA GLU A 284 4.87 -47.13 -19.10
C GLU A 284 3.75 -47.82 -19.88
N GLU A 285 3.72 -47.66 -21.21
CA GLU A 285 2.76 -48.32 -22.11
C GLU A 285 2.83 -49.85 -21.99
N ASP A 286 4.05 -50.42 -22.03
CA ASP A 286 4.28 -51.86 -21.85
C ASP A 286 3.81 -52.38 -20.48
N LEU A 287 4.02 -51.60 -19.42
CA LEU A 287 3.59 -52.01 -18.07
C LEU A 287 2.08 -51.87 -17.88
N LEU A 288 1.47 -50.86 -18.50
CA LEU A 288 0.01 -50.66 -18.49
C LEU A 288 -0.70 -51.78 -19.26
N THR A 289 -0.23 -52.11 -20.46
CA THR A 289 -0.78 -53.21 -21.28
C THR A 289 -0.69 -54.56 -20.56
N ARG A 290 0.31 -54.76 -19.69
CA ARG A 290 0.46 -55.94 -18.82
C ARG A 290 -0.36 -55.90 -17.53
N GLY A 291 -1.13 -54.85 -17.28
CA GLY A 291 -2.02 -54.75 -16.12
C GLY A 291 -1.32 -54.46 -14.78
N VAL A 292 -0.15 -53.83 -14.80
CA VAL A 292 0.56 -53.46 -13.56
C VAL A 292 -0.24 -52.43 -12.75
N LYS A 293 -0.27 -52.61 -11.42
CA LYS A 293 -1.00 -51.71 -10.50
C LYS A 293 -0.46 -50.28 -10.59
N LYS A 294 -1.37 -49.31 -10.60
CA LYS A 294 -1.06 -47.86 -10.68
C LYS A 294 -0.05 -47.38 -9.63
N VAL A 295 -0.11 -47.91 -8.40
CA VAL A 295 0.80 -47.55 -7.29
C VAL A 295 2.26 -47.91 -7.61
N SER A 296 2.51 -49.02 -8.30
CA SER A 296 3.86 -49.43 -8.69
C SER A 296 4.47 -48.55 -9.79
N LEU A 297 3.64 -47.77 -10.49
CA LEU A 297 4.07 -46.87 -11.57
C LEU A 297 4.37 -45.44 -11.10
N GLU A 298 4.17 -45.13 -9.81
CA GLU A 298 4.33 -43.77 -9.29
C GLU A 298 5.72 -43.19 -9.56
N GLY A 299 6.78 -43.96 -9.30
CA GLY A 299 8.16 -43.51 -9.56
C GLY A 299 8.43 -43.28 -11.05
N LEU A 300 7.90 -44.14 -11.93
CA LEU A 300 8.04 -43.98 -13.38
C LEU A 300 7.32 -42.71 -13.87
N ARG A 301 6.08 -42.50 -13.41
CA ARG A 301 5.27 -41.31 -13.73
C ARG A 301 5.90 -40.02 -13.22
N GLN A 302 6.44 -40.03 -12.01
CA GLN A 302 7.19 -38.89 -11.46
C GLN A 302 8.42 -38.57 -12.31
N ARG A 303 9.14 -39.59 -12.78
CA ARG A 303 10.31 -39.39 -13.65
C ARG A 303 9.91 -38.80 -15.00
N ILE A 304 8.87 -39.34 -15.65
CA ILE A 304 8.32 -38.80 -16.91
C ILE A 304 7.90 -37.34 -16.73
N SER A 305 7.14 -37.03 -15.67
CA SER A 305 6.72 -35.66 -15.35
C SER A 305 7.90 -34.72 -15.10
N THR A 306 8.95 -35.19 -14.42
CA THR A 306 10.14 -34.38 -14.12
C THR A 306 10.93 -34.07 -15.38
N LEU A 307 11.17 -35.06 -16.24
CA LEU A 307 11.86 -34.87 -17.52
C LEU A 307 11.04 -34.01 -18.48
N PHE A 308 9.72 -34.21 -18.51
CA PHE A 308 8.85 -33.36 -19.32
C PHE A 308 8.83 -31.92 -18.81
N LEU A 309 8.86 -31.69 -17.49
CA LEU A 309 9.02 -30.33 -16.95
C LEU A 309 10.37 -29.71 -17.36
N GLN A 310 11.45 -30.49 -17.44
CA GLN A 310 12.75 -30.04 -17.95
C GLN A 310 12.65 -29.67 -19.43
N TYR A 311 11.93 -30.45 -20.23
CA TYR A 311 11.63 -30.15 -21.63
C TYR A 311 10.90 -28.79 -21.75
N ILE A 312 9.83 -28.58 -20.97
CA ILE A 312 9.07 -27.32 -20.95
C ILE A 312 9.92 -26.12 -20.52
N LYS A 313 10.89 -26.32 -19.62
CA LYS A 313 11.81 -25.26 -19.15
C LYS A 313 12.96 -24.97 -20.11
N THR A 314 13.11 -25.73 -21.19
CA THR A 314 14.19 -25.54 -22.14
C THR A 314 13.77 -24.51 -23.20
N PRO A 315 14.49 -23.39 -23.36
CA PRO A 315 14.13 -22.32 -24.30
C PRO A 315 13.98 -22.75 -25.76
N LEU A 316 14.70 -23.80 -26.17
CA LEU A 316 14.63 -24.36 -27.53
C LEU A 316 13.25 -24.94 -27.84
N PHE A 317 12.57 -25.49 -26.83
CA PHE A 317 11.27 -26.17 -26.98
C PHE A 317 10.10 -25.28 -26.55
N ASN A 318 10.39 -24.27 -25.73
CA ASN A 318 9.44 -23.28 -25.25
C ASN A 318 10.06 -21.87 -25.27
N PRO A 319 9.87 -21.10 -26.37
CA PRO A 319 10.52 -19.81 -26.56
C PRO A 319 10.12 -18.76 -25.50
N GLU A 320 8.94 -18.86 -24.91
CA GLU A 320 8.50 -17.94 -23.83
C GLU A 320 9.35 -18.06 -22.55
N VAL A 321 10.09 -19.16 -22.38
CA VAL A 321 11.00 -19.33 -21.23
C VAL A 321 12.18 -18.36 -21.28
N ILE A 322 12.59 -17.90 -22.46
CA ILE A 322 13.71 -16.95 -22.63
C ILE A 322 13.48 -15.70 -21.77
N ARG A 323 12.24 -15.20 -21.70
CA ARG A 323 11.87 -14.01 -20.90
C ARG A 323 11.94 -14.25 -19.39
N LEU A 324 11.93 -15.51 -18.96
CA LEU A 324 11.89 -15.92 -17.56
C LEU A 324 13.28 -16.33 -17.02
N LEU A 325 14.29 -16.46 -17.89
CA LEU A 325 15.64 -16.79 -17.49
C LEU A 325 16.29 -15.61 -16.74
N LYS A 326 16.79 -15.88 -15.54
CA LYS A 326 17.52 -14.90 -14.73
C LYS A 326 18.96 -14.67 -15.19
N VAL A 327 19.51 -15.61 -15.96
CA VAL A 327 20.92 -15.61 -16.39
C VAL A 327 21.00 -14.99 -17.78
N PRO A 328 21.76 -13.89 -17.97
CA PRO A 328 22.05 -13.35 -19.29
C PRO A 328 22.71 -14.40 -20.18
N GLN A 329 22.28 -14.51 -21.44
CA GLN A 329 22.83 -15.48 -22.39
C GLN A 329 24.28 -15.15 -22.83
N ASP A 330 24.72 -13.89 -22.68
CA ASP A 330 26.05 -13.45 -23.08
C ASP A 330 27.15 -13.78 -22.05
N PRO A 331 28.13 -14.65 -22.39
CA PRO A 331 29.20 -15.07 -21.47
C PRO A 331 30.09 -13.93 -20.94
N LEU A 332 30.20 -12.84 -21.70
CA LEU A 332 31.02 -11.67 -21.35
C LEU A 332 30.36 -10.80 -20.27
N THR A 333 29.03 -10.83 -20.17
CA THR A 333 28.28 -10.08 -19.14
C THR A 333 28.34 -10.79 -17.77
N LEU A 334 28.46 -12.12 -17.77
CA LEU A 334 28.61 -12.93 -16.57
C LEU A 334 29.91 -12.64 -15.83
N ARG A 335 31.03 -12.42 -16.54
CA ARG A 335 32.36 -12.27 -15.91
C ARG A 335 32.55 -11.02 -15.06
N LYS A 336 31.70 -9.98 -15.20
CA LYS A 336 31.92 -8.68 -14.54
C LYS A 336 31.37 -8.58 -13.11
N ASN A 337 30.46 -9.46 -12.70
CA ASN A 337 29.69 -9.33 -11.44
C ASN A 337 29.62 -10.61 -10.62
N ILE A 338 30.65 -11.45 -10.70
CA ILE A 338 30.72 -12.72 -9.97
C ILE A 338 31.78 -12.62 -8.87
N TYR A 339 31.41 -13.01 -7.66
CA TYR A 339 32.25 -12.99 -6.48
C TYR A 339 32.29 -14.37 -5.83
N LEU A 340 33.41 -14.71 -5.21
CA LEU A 340 33.57 -15.97 -4.47
C LEU A 340 33.08 -15.79 -3.03
N CYS A 341 32.14 -16.62 -2.60
CA CYS A 341 31.73 -16.66 -1.20
C CYS A 341 32.80 -17.34 -0.34
N SER A 342 33.23 -16.69 0.73
CA SER A 342 34.24 -17.23 1.67
C SER A 342 33.75 -18.42 2.51
N GLY A 343 32.44 -18.63 2.62
CA GLY A 343 31.86 -19.73 3.42
C GLY A 343 31.64 -21.01 2.62
N CYS A 344 31.03 -20.91 1.43
CA CYS A 344 30.69 -22.08 0.61
C CYS A 344 31.56 -22.26 -0.64
N ASN A 345 32.52 -21.36 -0.88
CA ASN A 345 33.41 -21.36 -2.04
C ASN A 345 32.68 -21.42 -3.40
N ARG A 346 31.44 -20.92 -3.45
CA ARG A 346 30.66 -20.81 -4.70
C ARG A 346 30.80 -19.43 -5.29
N TYR A 347 30.89 -19.39 -6.62
CA TYR A 347 30.84 -18.18 -7.41
C TYR A 347 29.38 -17.72 -7.57
N LEU A 348 29.07 -16.53 -7.06
CA LEU A 348 27.71 -15.98 -7.02
C LEU A 348 27.70 -14.53 -7.50
N THR A 349 26.53 -14.04 -7.92
CA THR A 349 26.37 -12.64 -8.33
C THR A 349 26.37 -11.69 -7.13
N SER A 350 26.67 -10.41 -7.34
CA SER A 350 26.63 -9.38 -6.28
C SER A 350 25.30 -9.33 -5.51
N SER A 351 24.18 -9.64 -6.17
CA SER A 351 22.83 -9.66 -5.57
C SER A 351 22.65 -10.71 -4.46
N GLU A 352 23.46 -11.77 -4.48
CA GLU A 352 23.41 -12.87 -3.51
C GLU A 352 24.22 -12.57 -2.23
N PHE A 353 24.86 -11.40 -2.16
CA PHE A 353 25.63 -10.96 -1.00
C PHE A 353 24.91 -9.80 -0.30
N LYS A 354 24.92 -9.84 1.03
CA LYS A 354 24.52 -8.71 1.88
C LYS A 354 25.77 -7.88 2.16
N ILE A 355 25.92 -6.72 1.52
CA ILE A 355 27.04 -5.81 1.76
C ILE A 355 26.71 -4.97 2.99
N THR A 356 27.39 -5.22 4.11
CA THR A 356 27.23 -4.43 5.33
C THR A 356 28.03 -3.14 5.20
N THR A 357 27.61 -2.07 5.86
CA THR A 357 28.25 -0.75 5.74
C THR A 357 29.70 -0.74 6.22
N ARG A 358 30.09 -1.74 7.04
CA ARG A 358 31.45 -1.90 7.60
C ARG A 358 32.34 -2.88 6.83
N SER A 359 31.83 -3.59 5.82
CA SER A 359 32.63 -4.59 5.09
C SER A 359 33.47 -3.96 3.98
N SER A 360 34.79 -4.11 4.07
CA SER A 360 35.75 -3.71 3.03
C SER A 360 35.89 -4.72 1.89
N ALA A 361 35.35 -5.93 2.05
CA ALA A 361 35.37 -7.01 1.05
C ALA A 361 34.02 -7.75 0.98
N ILE A 362 33.71 -8.34 -0.19
CA ILE A 362 32.58 -9.26 -0.33
C ILE A 362 32.84 -10.48 0.54
N GLY A 363 32.03 -10.66 1.58
CA GLY A 363 32.18 -11.73 2.56
C GLY A 363 31.37 -12.99 2.21
N ARG A 364 30.54 -13.43 3.15
CA ARG A 364 29.68 -14.60 3.01
C ARG A 364 28.42 -14.27 2.22
N CYS A 365 27.93 -15.22 1.43
CA CYS A 365 26.67 -15.07 0.71
C CYS A 365 25.46 -15.16 1.66
N GLN A 366 24.30 -14.70 1.20
CA GLN A 366 23.04 -14.72 1.94
C GLN A 366 22.71 -16.11 2.47
N HIS A 367 22.96 -17.17 1.69
CA HIS A 367 22.69 -18.53 2.12
C HIS A 367 23.57 -18.95 3.31
N CYS A 368 24.88 -18.70 3.25
CA CYS A 368 25.78 -19.00 4.37
C CYS A 368 25.44 -18.17 5.61
N TYR A 369 25.05 -16.91 5.42
CA TYR A 369 24.61 -16.05 6.51
C TYR A 369 23.35 -16.57 7.22
N LEU A 370 22.35 -17.03 6.45
CA LEU A 370 21.14 -17.62 7.00
C LEU A 370 21.44 -18.92 7.75
N LEU A 371 22.30 -19.78 7.19
CA LEU A 371 22.73 -21.01 7.86
C LEU A 371 23.48 -20.73 9.17
N GLU A 372 24.35 -19.73 9.19
CA GLU A 372 25.05 -19.31 10.40
C GLU A 372 24.09 -18.76 11.46
N ASN A 373 23.08 -17.99 11.05
CA ASN A 373 22.02 -17.54 11.96
C ASN A 373 21.28 -18.74 12.54
N GLU A 374 20.78 -19.67 11.72
CA GLU A 374 20.08 -20.87 12.20
C GLU A 374 20.93 -21.72 13.17
N ALA A 375 22.25 -21.78 12.93
CA ALA A 375 23.17 -22.59 13.74
C ALA A 375 23.56 -21.93 15.07
N HIS A 376 23.77 -20.61 15.08
CA HIS A 376 24.40 -19.93 16.22
C HIS A 376 23.52 -18.92 16.94
N HIS A 377 22.83 -18.06 16.19
CA HIS A 377 22.18 -16.86 16.74
C HIS A 377 20.66 -17.03 16.87
N ARG A 378 20.04 -17.69 15.88
CA ARG A 378 18.60 -17.94 15.74
C ARG A 378 17.77 -16.68 15.91
N GLU A 379 18.32 -15.55 15.45
CA GLU A 379 17.66 -14.25 15.54
C GLU A 379 16.58 -14.12 14.46
N GLU A 380 15.45 -13.52 14.81
CA GLU A 380 14.37 -13.20 13.87
C GLU A 380 14.40 -11.73 13.48
N TYR A 381 14.29 -11.46 12.17
CA TYR A 381 14.28 -10.10 11.64
C TYR A 381 13.03 -9.75 10.84
N SER A 382 11.93 -10.50 11.00
CA SER A 382 10.72 -10.34 10.19
C SER A 382 10.13 -8.93 10.31
N GLU A 383 9.95 -8.44 11.54
CA GLU A 383 9.38 -7.10 11.80
C GLU A 383 10.31 -5.97 11.33
N TYR A 384 11.63 -6.12 11.52
CA TYR A 384 12.62 -5.18 11.00
C TYR A 384 12.65 -5.16 9.48
N ARG A 385 12.48 -6.31 8.82
CA ARG A 385 12.41 -6.43 7.37
C ARG A 385 11.16 -5.75 6.82
N ASP A 386 10.01 -5.91 7.47
CA ASP A 386 8.78 -5.22 7.11
C ASP A 386 8.89 -3.70 7.29
N MET A 387 9.51 -3.25 8.39
CA MET A 387 9.78 -1.83 8.61
C MET A 387 10.72 -1.26 7.53
N LEU A 388 11.81 -1.96 7.18
CA LEU A 388 12.71 -1.56 6.08
C LEU A 388 12.00 -1.54 4.73
N LYS A 389 11.11 -2.50 4.47
CA LYS A 389 10.33 -2.55 3.24
C LYS A 389 9.40 -1.35 3.14
N HIS A 390 8.70 -1.01 4.22
CA HIS A 390 7.88 0.20 4.30
C HIS A 390 8.72 1.46 4.09
N LEU A 391 9.86 1.56 4.78
CA LEU A 391 10.80 2.68 4.63
C LEU A 391 11.26 2.87 3.19
N ARG A 392 11.71 1.80 2.52
CA ARG A 392 12.14 1.83 1.12
C ARG A 392 11.02 2.20 0.16
N GLN A 393 9.78 1.78 0.44
CA GLN A 393 8.61 2.17 -0.34
C GLN A 393 8.34 3.67 -0.18
N THR A 394 8.30 4.17 1.07
CA THR A 394 8.07 5.59 1.32
C THR A 394 9.16 6.48 0.70
N GLU A 395 10.42 6.05 0.74
CA GLU A 395 11.54 6.77 0.11
C GLU A 395 11.51 6.74 -1.42
N ALA A 396 10.90 5.71 -2.02
CA ALA A 396 10.74 5.62 -3.47
C ALA A 396 9.69 6.60 -4.02
N ASP A 397 8.72 7.00 -3.19
CA ASP A 397 7.67 7.97 -3.54
C ASP A 397 8.19 9.41 -3.60
N TYR A 398 9.35 9.69 -2.99
CA TYR A 398 9.98 11.01 -3.06
C TYR A 398 10.67 11.27 -4.41
N PRO A 399 10.66 12.52 -4.92
CA PRO A 399 11.31 12.87 -6.18
C PRO A 399 12.83 12.68 -6.13
N VAL A 400 13.44 12.93 -4.96
CA VAL A 400 14.84 12.60 -4.69
C VAL A 400 14.85 11.28 -3.93
N LYS A 401 15.24 10.23 -4.65
CA LYS A 401 15.34 8.87 -4.10
C LYS A 401 16.48 8.83 -3.07
N GLY A 402 16.13 8.57 -1.80
CA GLY A 402 17.09 8.40 -0.73
C GLY A 402 17.94 7.15 -0.97
N LYS A 403 19.25 7.31 -1.16
CA LYS A 403 20.15 6.18 -1.42
C LYS A 403 20.49 5.41 -0.15
N ILE A 404 20.50 6.09 1.00
CA ILE A 404 20.92 5.55 2.29
C ILE A 404 19.93 4.48 2.79
N ALA A 405 18.63 4.69 2.61
CA ALA A 405 17.58 3.72 2.94
C ALA A 405 17.76 2.34 2.26
N CYS A 406 18.38 2.32 1.09
CA CYS A 406 18.68 1.08 0.35
C CYS A 406 19.96 0.38 0.82
N LEU A 407 20.85 1.08 1.53
CA LEU A 407 22.12 0.53 2.01
C LEU A 407 21.99 -0.18 3.36
N ILE A 408 21.01 0.24 4.17
CA ILE A 408 20.81 -0.30 5.53
C ILE A 408 20.18 -1.69 5.47
N GLN A 409 20.73 -2.60 6.27
CA GLN A 409 20.26 -3.97 6.44
C GLN A 409 19.43 -4.16 7.71
N GLU A 410 18.85 -5.35 7.88
CA GLU A 410 17.97 -5.65 9.01
C GLU A 410 18.67 -5.49 10.37
N LYS A 411 19.93 -5.95 10.50
CA LYS A 411 20.74 -5.79 11.72
C LYS A 411 21.06 -4.33 12.04
N ASP A 412 21.35 -3.54 11.01
CA ASP A 412 21.64 -2.11 11.18
C ASP A 412 20.40 -1.38 11.69
N LEU A 413 19.22 -1.76 11.19
CA LEU A 413 17.94 -1.22 11.66
C LEU A 413 17.64 -1.64 13.11
N GLN A 414 17.84 -2.91 13.44
CA GLN A 414 17.69 -3.41 14.80
C GLN A 414 18.55 -2.59 15.78
N TYR A 415 19.84 -2.42 15.46
CA TYR A 415 20.73 -1.62 16.29
C TYR A 415 20.24 -0.17 16.43
N LEU A 416 19.79 0.45 15.34
CA LEU A 416 19.23 1.80 15.38
C LEU A 416 18.00 1.88 16.29
N LEU A 417 17.13 0.89 16.28
CA LEU A 417 15.93 0.88 17.09
C LEU A 417 16.24 0.58 18.57
N GLU A 418 17.03 -0.44 18.86
CA GLU A 418 17.35 -0.88 20.22
C GLU A 418 18.30 0.08 20.93
N ALA A 419 19.43 0.43 20.29
CA ALA A 419 20.47 1.23 20.93
C ALA A 419 20.17 2.73 20.94
N ILE A 420 19.55 3.26 19.87
CA ILE A 420 19.31 4.71 19.75
C ILE A 420 17.93 5.07 20.28
N TRP A 421 16.87 4.43 19.78
CA TRP A 421 15.49 4.78 20.11
C TRP A 421 14.89 4.02 21.29
N GLY A 422 15.52 2.92 21.75
CA GLY A 422 14.98 2.08 22.82
C GLY A 422 13.67 1.37 22.45
N VAL A 423 13.43 1.13 21.15
CA VAL A 423 12.22 0.48 20.60
C VAL A 423 10.92 1.19 21.02
N GLN A 424 10.96 2.51 21.19
CA GLN A 424 9.80 3.30 21.59
C GLN A 424 9.55 4.50 20.69
N SER A 425 8.27 4.82 20.45
CA SER A 425 7.91 6.03 19.70
C SER A 425 8.41 7.28 20.43
N ALA A 426 8.93 8.23 19.67
CA ALA A 426 9.50 9.45 20.23
C ALA A 426 8.45 10.37 20.90
N LEU A 427 7.17 10.25 20.52
CA LEU A 427 6.09 11.13 21.00
C LEU A 427 5.21 10.47 22.08
N SER A 428 4.77 9.24 21.85
CA SER A 428 3.86 8.52 22.77
C SER A 428 4.55 7.50 23.67
N ALA A 429 5.86 7.28 23.52
CA ALA A 429 6.61 6.21 24.19
C ALA A 429 6.01 4.81 23.97
N TRP A 430 5.36 4.61 22.82
CA TRP A 430 4.71 3.36 22.45
C TRP A 430 5.77 2.33 22.03
N ASP A 431 5.68 1.11 22.54
CA ASP A 431 6.73 0.08 22.49
C ASP A 431 6.45 -1.09 21.53
N GLU A 432 5.25 -1.17 20.94
CA GLU A 432 4.89 -2.24 20.02
C GLU A 432 5.56 -2.05 18.64
N LEU A 433 6.65 -2.78 18.37
CA LEU A 433 7.53 -2.64 17.20
C LEU A 433 6.78 -2.59 15.85
N SER A 434 5.78 -3.43 15.70
CA SER A 434 4.92 -3.53 14.51
C SER A 434 4.12 -2.26 14.11
N GLU A 435 3.88 -1.37 15.08
CA GLU A 435 3.17 -0.09 14.87
C GLU A 435 4.14 1.06 14.68
N LEU A 436 5.43 0.82 14.91
CA LEU A 436 6.49 1.80 14.75
C LEU A 436 6.96 1.87 13.30
N VAL A 437 7.31 3.08 12.89
CA VAL A 437 7.81 3.39 11.56
C VAL A 437 8.89 4.45 11.70
N LEU A 438 9.98 4.28 10.96
CA LEU A 438 11.01 5.30 10.80
C LEU A 438 10.66 6.23 9.65
N VAL A 439 10.63 7.53 9.93
CA VAL A 439 10.30 8.58 8.96
C VAL A 439 11.41 9.63 8.97
N ARG A 440 11.53 10.40 7.88
CA ARG A 440 12.40 11.58 7.82
C ARG A 440 12.03 12.55 8.95
N TRP A 441 12.99 12.95 9.77
CA TRP A 441 12.76 14.02 10.74
C TRP A 441 12.50 15.36 10.02
N ASN A 442 13.44 15.77 9.17
CA ASN A 442 13.29 16.88 8.23
C ASN A 442 12.92 16.36 6.84
N LYS A 443 11.75 16.75 6.34
CA LYS A 443 11.18 16.29 5.06
C LYS A 443 12.01 16.68 3.85
N TYR A 444 12.74 17.79 3.94
CA TYR A 444 13.52 18.34 2.83
C TYR A 444 14.88 17.66 2.66
N VAL A 445 15.36 16.99 3.70
CA VAL A 445 16.62 16.26 3.69
C VAL A 445 16.33 14.78 3.46
N GLU A 446 17.23 14.09 2.73
CA GLU A 446 17.07 12.66 2.51
C GLU A 446 17.07 11.88 3.83
N TRP A 447 16.43 10.72 3.82
CA TRP A 447 16.43 9.87 4.98
C TRP A 447 17.83 9.36 5.27
N SER A 448 18.25 9.46 6.52
CA SER A 448 19.51 8.93 7.03
C SER A 448 19.36 8.58 8.50
N PRO A 449 20.26 7.76 9.09
CA PRO A 449 20.27 7.48 10.52
C PRO A 449 20.26 8.74 11.40
N TRP A 450 20.80 9.86 10.91
CA TRP A 450 20.84 11.15 11.62
C TRP A 450 19.65 12.07 11.30
N ASN A 451 18.88 11.77 10.25
CA ASN A 451 17.66 12.48 9.86
C ASN A 451 16.44 11.55 9.92
N CYS A 452 16.34 10.75 10.97
CA CYS A 452 15.21 9.86 11.18
C CYS A 452 14.52 10.15 12.51
N ILE A 453 13.24 9.80 12.60
CA ILE A 453 12.47 9.76 13.84
C ILE A 453 11.61 8.51 13.88
N LEU A 454 11.57 7.85 15.03
CA LEU A 454 10.74 6.68 15.27
C LEU A 454 9.36 7.12 15.79
N LEU A 455 8.31 6.83 15.04
CA LEU A 455 6.94 7.24 15.33
C LEU A 455 5.98 6.06 15.15
N THR A 456 4.80 6.13 15.77
CA THR A 456 3.70 5.22 15.39
C THR A 456 3.19 5.56 13.97
N LYS A 457 2.54 4.61 13.28
CA LYS A 457 1.94 4.85 11.95
C LYS A 457 1.01 6.08 11.92
N ASP A 458 0.28 6.33 13.00
CA ASP A 458 -0.65 7.46 13.09
C ASP A 458 0.08 8.79 13.37
N GLU A 459 1.10 8.77 14.23
CA GLU A 459 1.99 9.91 14.44
C GLU A 459 2.75 10.28 13.17
N ALA A 460 3.21 9.28 12.40
CA ALA A 460 3.84 9.49 11.10
C ALA A 460 2.89 10.21 10.13
N LYS A 461 1.62 9.77 10.03
CA LYS A 461 0.60 10.47 9.22
C LYS A 461 0.39 11.93 9.68
N ALA A 462 0.39 12.17 10.99
CA ALA A 462 0.29 13.52 11.53
C ALA A 462 1.53 14.35 11.17
N HIS A 463 2.72 13.79 11.35
CA HIS A 463 4.00 14.40 10.97
C HIS A 463 4.01 14.79 9.49
N PHE A 464 3.55 13.92 8.59
CA PHE A 464 3.47 14.22 7.15
C PHE A 464 2.54 15.40 6.80
N LYS A 465 1.53 15.71 7.62
CA LYS A 465 0.65 16.88 7.42
C LYS A 465 1.27 18.21 7.84
N LEU A 466 2.29 18.20 8.69
CA LEU A 466 2.95 19.42 9.19
C LEU A 466 3.83 20.06 8.11
N LYS A 467 3.69 21.36 7.83
CA LYS A 467 4.53 22.04 6.83
C LYS A 467 5.97 22.29 7.32
N ASP A 468 6.11 22.75 8.56
CA ASP A 468 7.40 22.99 9.22
C ASP A 468 7.39 22.34 10.60
N VAL A 469 8.33 21.44 10.85
CA VAL A 469 8.47 20.75 12.14
C VAL A 469 8.92 21.72 13.25
N GLU A 470 9.75 22.71 12.90
CA GLU A 470 10.29 23.69 13.85
C GLU A 470 9.25 24.74 14.30
N LYS A 471 8.32 25.14 13.43
CA LYS A 471 7.34 26.21 13.73
C LYS A 471 6.24 25.76 14.69
N VAL A 472 5.99 24.46 14.83
CA VAL A 472 4.97 23.92 15.75
C VAL A 472 5.37 24.14 17.22
N SER A 473 6.65 24.34 17.51
CA SER A 473 7.15 24.63 18.86
C SER A 473 6.83 26.05 19.37
N LYS A 474 6.37 26.97 18.50
CA LYS A 474 6.14 28.39 18.84
C LYS A 474 4.68 28.81 18.64
N LYS A 475 3.78 28.33 19.49
CA LYS A 475 2.52 29.02 19.80
C LYS A 475 2.13 28.78 21.26
N GLU A 476 2.61 29.66 22.13
CA GLU A 476 1.96 29.90 23.41
C GLU A 476 0.58 30.53 23.15
N ASN A 477 -0.42 30.00 23.84
CA ASN A 477 -1.79 30.48 24.02
C ASN A 477 -2.80 30.19 22.88
N GLY A 478 -3.61 29.15 23.09
CA GLY A 478 -4.93 29.01 22.49
C GLY A 478 -5.23 27.65 21.87
N SER A 479 -5.24 26.59 22.70
CA SER A 479 -5.86 25.27 22.48
C SER A 479 -5.68 24.61 21.11
N TYR A 480 -4.78 23.62 21.01
CA TYR A 480 -4.97 22.29 20.40
C TYR A 480 -3.72 21.46 20.77
N TYR A 481 -3.89 20.37 21.53
CA TYR A 481 -2.89 19.36 21.92
C TYR A 481 -1.41 19.72 21.69
N THR A 482 -0.89 20.56 22.58
CA THR A 482 0.55 20.83 22.70
C THR A 482 1.16 19.74 23.58
N LEU A 483 1.68 18.68 22.97
CA LEU A 483 2.67 17.81 23.60
C LEU A 483 4.04 18.31 23.16
N GLY A 484 4.89 18.57 24.15
CA GLY A 484 6.14 19.33 24.05
C GLY A 484 7.13 18.74 23.07
N LEU A 485 7.14 19.27 21.84
CA LEU A 485 8.22 19.04 20.89
C LEU A 485 9.51 19.79 21.29
N SER A 486 9.48 20.77 22.21
CA SER A 486 10.69 21.47 22.69
C SER A 486 11.50 20.67 23.71
N GLU A 487 10.85 19.91 24.58
CA GLU A 487 11.53 18.97 25.48
C GLU A 487 12.01 17.75 24.68
N ILE A 488 11.22 17.27 23.72
CA ILE A 488 11.62 16.18 22.84
C ILE A 488 12.76 16.61 21.90
N THR A 489 12.82 17.84 21.38
CA THR A 489 13.98 18.27 20.57
C THR A 489 15.24 18.42 21.41
N HIS A 490 15.17 18.93 22.64
CA HIS A 490 16.34 19.04 23.51
C HIS A 490 16.77 17.65 24.03
N GLN A 491 15.82 16.77 24.31
CA GLN A 491 16.07 15.45 24.88
C GLN A 491 16.43 14.42 23.81
N ILE A 492 15.90 14.50 22.58
CA ILE A 492 16.39 13.77 21.39
C ILE A 492 17.75 14.31 20.98
N PHE A 493 17.98 15.62 20.97
CA PHE A 493 19.30 16.17 20.65
C PHE A 493 20.33 15.78 21.71
N LEU A 494 19.99 15.79 23.01
CA LEU A 494 20.84 15.32 24.10
C LEU A 494 20.96 13.78 24.18
N THR A 495 19.94 12.99 23.81
CA THR A 495 20.07 11.51 23.73
C THR A 495 20.84 11.10 22.49
N LEU A 496 20.69 11.78 21.35
CA LEU A 496 21.54 11.61 20.17
C LEU A 496 22.98 12.02 20.49
N LEU A 497 23.22 13.17 21.14
CA LEU A 497 24.58 13.56 21.57
C LEU A 497 25.17 12.62 22.63
N SER A 498 24.42 12.22 23.66
CA SER A 498 24.93 11.37 24.74
C SER A 498 25.08 9.90 24.36
N ARG A 499 24.26 9.36 23.44
CA ARG A 499 24.38 7.98 22.94
C ARG A 499 25.32 7.86 21.74
N GLN A 500 25.44 8.87 20.86
CA GLN A 500 26.39 8.83 19.73
C GLN A 500 27.85 9.09 20.14
N LEU A 501 28.11 9.74 21.28
CA LEU A 501 29.49 9.96 21.77
C LEU A 501 30.08 8.79 22.58
N ARG A 502 29.28 7.80 23.02
CA ARG A 502 29.79 6.65 23.80
C ARG A 502 30.65 5.62 23.04
N PRO A 503 30.49 5.37 21.73
CA PRO A 503 31.38 4.49 20.99
C PRO A 503 32.63 5.20 20.41
N LEU A 504 32.83 6.48 20.72
CA LEU A 504 34.01 7.28 20.30
C LEU A 504 34.87 7.75 21.48
N LEU A 505 34.67 7.17 22.68
CA LEU A 505 35.53 7.30 23.85
C LEU A 505 36.07 5.93 24.28
#